data_AF-A0A376MUP7-F1
#
_entry.id   AF-A0A376MUP7-F1
#
_cell.length_a   1.000
_cell.length_b   1.000
_cell.length_c   1.000
_cell.angle_alpha   90.00
_cell.angle_beta   90.00
_cell.angle_gamma   90.00
#
_symmetry.space_group_name_H-M   'P 1'
#
loop_
_entity.id
_entity.type
_entity.pdbx_description
1 polymer ?
#
loop_
_entity_poly.entity_id
_entity_poly.type
_entity_poly.pdbx_seq_one_letter_code
_entity_poly.pdbx_strand_id
1 'polypeptide(L)'
;MNLIMSDAARAELFAYQAQQAEMNNITISALSSRFSVQPAVQQRFENASKESHDFLQKANSIGVTEQKGEKVLLDTTGPVARTNSSYDGTNRRNPLNVVDMKARRYECEQVNYDTFISYPQLDMWAGHPDFQLRVSRQIARQVALDRIMTGFNGTHHAEVSDIKKHPRLEDVNKGWLQDIRDQAPQRVMKDVMLTARNMDNSVAYTGRYANPDALVQDARSSLLDEWHKDADDLVVIMGRNLFNSLRLPVLNSISMQNANAELLAGQLIVSTRTIGGLDVYLAPFFPGSVNAHHLIQQPVGLLAEGVHASSHEG
;
A
#
# COMPACT_ATOMS: atom_id res chain seq x y z
N MET A 1 -9.55 -8.04 -42.37
CA MET A 1 -10.47 -6.99 -41.91
C MET A 1 -9.61 -5.99 -41.15
N ASN A 2 -9.23 -4.87 -41.78
CA ASN A 2 -8.46 -3.84 -41.08
C ASN A 2 -9.39 -3.21 -40.05
N LEU A 3 -9.08 -3.34 -38.77
CA LEU A 3 -9.82 -2.64 -37.72
C LEU A 3 -9.46 -1.16 -37.84
N ILE A 4 -10.38 -0.39 -38.41
CA ILE A 4 -10.28 1.07 -38.56
C ILE A 4 -11.16 1.67 -37.48
N MET A 5 -10.60 2.60 -36.70
CA MET A 5 -11.32 3.36 -35.67
C MET A 5 -12.44 4.19 -36.29
N SER A 6 -13.59 4.26 -35.64
CA SER A 6 -14.73 5.07 -36.08
C SER A 6 -14.41 6.58 -36.06
N ASP A 7 -15.10 7.36 -36.90
CA ASP A 7 -14.91 8.82 -36.94
C ASP A 7 -15.29 9.50 -35.61
N ALA A 8 -16.28 8.97 -34.89
CA ALA A 8 -16.66 9.47 -33.57
C ALA A 8 -15.56 9.25 -32.54
N ALA A 9 -15.02 8.03 -32.45
CA ALA A 9 -13.90 7.75 -31.54
C ALA A 9 -12.63 8.51 -31.91
N ARG A 10 -12.40 8.73 -33.21
CA ARG A 10 -11.31 9.57 -33.68
C ARG A 10 -11.45 11.01 -33.19
N ALA A 11 -12.65 11.59 -33.27
CA ALA A 11 -12.90 12.94 -32.79
C ALA A 11 -12.71 13.06 -31.27
N GLU A 12 -13.23 12.11 -30.50
CA GLU A 12 -13.06 12.07 -29.03
C GLU A 12 -11.61 11.86 -28.61
N LEU A 13 -10.86 11.00 -29.31
CA LEU A 13 -9.42 10.81 -29.09
C LEU A 13 -8.63 12.07 -29.39
N PHE A 14 -8.94 12.78 -30.48
CA PHE A 14 -8.29 14.05 -30.79
C PHE A 14 -8.61 15.13 -29.75
N ALA A 15 -9.86 15.19 -29.26
CA ALA A 15 -10.24 16.10 -28.19
C ALA A 15 -9.48 15.79 -26.89
N TYR A 16 -9.32 14.51 -26.56
CA TYR A 16 -8.50 14.06 -25.43
C TYR A 16 -7.04 14.52 -25.57
N GLN A 17 -6.42 14.29 -26.73
CA GLN A 17 -5.04 14.72 -27.01
C GLN A 17 -4.90 16.24 -26.94
N ALA A 18 -5.84 17.00 -27.50
CA ALA A 18 -5.84 18.46 -27.42
C ALA A 18 -5.86 18.96 -25.97
N GLN A 19 -6.68 18.35 -25.12
CA GLN A 19 -6.76 18.71 -23.71
C GLN A 19 -5.45 18.38 -22.95
N GLN A 20 -4.84 17.22 -23.22
CA GLN A 20 -3.54 16.86 -22.63
C GLN A 20 -2.42 17.80 -23.07
N ALA A 21 -2.45 18.23 -24.34
CA ALA A 21 -1.49 19.20 -24.87
C ALA A 21 -1.66 20.59 -24.20
N GLU A 22 -2.90 21.06 -24.08
CA GLU A 22 -3.23 22.32 -23.41
C GLU A 22 -2.80 22.33 -21.94
N MET A 23 -3.11 21.26 -21.20
CA MET A 23 -2.72 21.12 -19.79
C MET A 23 -1.19 21.17 -19.61
N ASN A 24 -0.43 20.65 -20.57
CA ASN A 24 1.03 20.66 -20.52
C ASN A 24 1.66 21.87 -21.24
N ASN A 25 0.86 22.79 -21.78
CA ASN A 25 1.32 23.94 -22.60
C ASN A 25 2.22 23.53 -23.78
N ILE A 26 1.88 22.43 -24.45
CA ILE A 26 2.57 21.92 -25.64
C ILE A 26 1.62 21.84 -26.84
N THR A 27 2.19 21.63 -28.04
CA THR A 27 1.39 21.36 -29.24
C THR A 27 0.97 19.89 -29.32
N ILE A 28 -0.14 19.59 -29.99
CA ILE A 28 -0.63 18.21 -30.17
C ILE A 28 0.43 17.33 -30.86
N SER A 29 1.21 17.88 -31.80
CA SER A 29 2.29 17.17 -32.47
C SER A 29 3.45 16.81 -31.55
N ALA A 30 3.63 17.52 -30.43
CA ALA A 30 4.68 17.23 -29.46
C ALA A 30 4.33 16.05 -28.54
N LEU A 31 3.05 15.66 -28.44
CA LEU A 31 2.61 14.51 -27.63
C LEU A 31 3.17 13.17 -28.11
N SER A 32 3.50 13.04 -29.40
CA SER A 32 4.14 11.83 -29.96
C SER A 32 5.65 11.81 -29.73
N SER A 33 6.22 12.91 -29.26
CA SER A 33 7.63 13.04 -28.91
C SER A 33 7.82 13.09 -27.39
N ARG A 34 9.06 12.99 -26.92
CA ARG A 34 9.36 13.19 -25.50
C ARG A 34 9.12 14.66 -25.13
N PHE A 35 8.34 14.91 -24.10
CA PHE A 35 8.09 16.25 -23.57
C PHE A 35 8.14 16.23 -22.05
N SER A 36 8.46 17.37 -21.46
CA SER A 36 8.44 17.50 -20.00
C SER A 36 7.04 17.86 -19.52
N VAL A 37 6.54 17.10 -18.56
CA VAL A 37 5.20 17.27 -17.99
C VAL A 37 5.23 18.43 -16.99
N GLN A 38 4.19 19.27 -17.01
CA GLN A 38 4.11 20.34 -16.01
C GLN A 38 3.91 19.78 -14.60
N PRO A 39 4.64 20.27 -13.58
CA PRO A 39 4.53 19.77 -12.22
C PRO A 39 3.10 19.75 -11.66
N ALA A 40 2.29 20.76 -12.02
CA ALA A 40 0.89 20.83 -11.61
C ALA A 40 0.03 19.70 -12.22
N VAL A 41 0.31 19.28 -13.46
CA VAL A 41 -0.41 18.17 -14.13
C VAL A 41 0.01 16.85 -13.50
N GLN A 42 1.30 16.66 -13.27
CA GLN A 42 1.81 15.49 -12.56
C GLN A 42 1.19 15.37 -11.16
N GLN A 43 1.17 16.44 -10.38
CA GLN A 43 0.56 16.46 -9.04
C GLN A 43 -0.94 16.13 -9.08
N ARG A 44 -1.69 16.64 -10.08
CA ARG A 44 -3.10 16.27 -10.26
C ARG A 44 -3.27 14.79 -10.56
N PHE A 45 -2.41 14.22 -11.40
CA PHE A 45 -2.44 12.79 -11.71
C PHE A 45 -2.08 11.94 -10.49
N GLU A 46 -1.07 12.34 -9.73
CA GLU A 46 -0.68 11.70 -8.47
C GLU A 46 -1.82 11.71 -7.45
N ASN A 47 -2.48 12.85 -7.28
CA ASN A 47 -3.66 12.97 -6.41
C ASN A 47 -4.81 12.08 -6.90
N ALA A 48 -5.09 12.06 -8.21
CA ALA A 48 -6.13 11.21 -8.78
C ALA A 48 -5.82 9.71 -8.60
N SER A 49 -4.55 9.31 -8.73
CA SER A 49 -4.11 7.94 -8.48
C SER A 49 -4.25 7.60 -7.00
N LYS A 50 -3.83 8.49 -6.09
CA LYS A 50 -3.98 8.34 -4.64
C LYS A 50 -5.44 8.20 -4.22
N GLU A 51 -6.32 9.04 -4.74
CA GLU A 51 -7.75 9.04 -4.43
C GLU A 51 -8.48 7.83 -5.01
N SER A 52 -7.93 7.17 -6.03
CA SER A 52 -8.57 6.03 -6.71
C SER A 52 -8.72 4.79 -5.83
N HIS A 53 -7.93 4.65 -4.77
CA HIS A 53 -7.95 3.49 -3.89
C HIS A 53 -7.84 3.88 -2.41
N ASP A 54 -8.73 3.35 -1.57
CA ASP A 54 -8.83 3.65 -0.13
C ASP A 54 -7.50 3.44 0.62
N PHE A 55 -6.76 2.37 0.30
CA PHE A 55 -5.42 2.15 0.87
C PHE A 55 -4.44 3.30 0.60
N LEU A 56 -4.41 3.84 -0.63
CA LEU A 56 -3.49 4.93 -0.97
C LEU A 56 -3.93 6.26 -0.38
N GLN A 57 -5.24 6.47 -0.17
CA GLN A 57 -5.72 7.65 0.57
C GLN A 57 -5.16 7.70 2.00
N LYS A 58 -5.04 6.51 2.61
CA LYS A 58 -4.50 6.31 3.96
C LYS A 58 -2.98 6.32 4.03
N ALA A 59 -2.29 6.05 2.91
CA ALA A 59 -0.84 6.15 2.81
C ALA A 59 -0.39 7.59 2.50
N ASN A 60 0.80 7.98 2.98
CA ASN A 60 1.43 9.23 2.55
C ASN A 60 2.24 9.00 1.28
N SER A 61 2.08 9.92 0.32
CA SER A 61 2.89 10.01 -0.89
C SER A 61 3.40 11.45 -0.94
N ILE A 62 4.72 11.61 -1.00
CA ILE A 62 5.38 12.92 -0.96
C ILE A 62 6.27 13.01 -2.20
N GLY A 63 5.99 14.00 -3.05
CA GLY A 63 6.85 14.32 -4.17
C GLY A 63 8.15 14.95 -3.68
N VAL A 64 9.27 14.48 -4.20
CA VAL A 64 10.61 15.01 -3.89
C VAL A 64 11.28 15.49 -5.17
N THR A 65 12.21 16.44 -5.06
CA THR A 65 13.01 16.89 -6.20
C THR A 65 14.26 16.03 -6.37
N GLU A 66 14.91 15.66 -5.27
CA GLU A 66 16.17 14.93 -5.31
C GLU A 66 15.95 13.42 -5.55
N GLN A 67 16.77 12.81 -6.40
CA GLN A 67 16.74 11.36 -6.67
C GLN A 67 17.16 10.52 -5.45
N LYS A 68 18.11 11.03 -4.64
CA LYS A 68 18.56 10.38 -3.40
C LYS A 68 18.58 11.40 -2.27
N GLY A 69 18.13 11.00 -1.09
CA GLY A 69 18.09 11.88 0.06
C GLY A 69 17.81 11.15 1.36
N GLU A 70 17.66 11.92 2.43
CA GLU A 70 17.22 11.41 3.73
C GLU A 70 15.69 11.46 3.83
N LYS A 71 15.13 10.59 4.67
CA LYS A 71 13.70 10.54 4.96
C LYS A 71 13.12 11.95 5.18
N VAL A 72 12.11 12.28 4.38
CA VAL A 72 11.44 13.59 4.42
C VAL A 72 10.50 13.71 5.62
N LEU A 73 9.87 12.61 6.04
CA LEU A 73 8.92 12.61 7.15
C LEU A 73 9.67 12.63 8.49
N LEU A 74 9.50 13.71 9.25
CA LEU A 74 9.92 13.81 10.65
C LEU A 74 8.93 13.04 11.51
N ASP A 75 9.35 11.89 12.05
CA ASP A 75 8.63 11.24 13.14
C ASP A 75 9.32 11.53 14.48
N THR A 76 8.54 11.73 15.53
CA THR A 76 9.04 12.09 16.86
C THR A 76 9.12 10.87 17.75
N THR A 77 10.32 10.56 18.21
CA THR A 77 10.63 9.31 18.94
C THR A 77 10.40 9.38 20.47
N GLY A 78 9.48 10.23 20.95
CA GLY A 78 9.09 10.22 22.36
C GLY A 78 8.68 11.56 22.97
N PRO A 79 8.46 11.59 24.31
CA PRO A 79 7.91 12.76 24.99
C PRO A 79 8.90 13.92 25.05
N VAL A 80 8.52 15.05 24.44
CA VAL A 80 9.28 16.31 24.46
C VAL A 80 9.07 17.14 25.73
N ALA A 81 8.07 16.80 26.54
CA ALA A 81 7.72 17.57 27.74
C ALA A 81 8.80 17.45 28.82
N ARG A 82 9.26 18.59 29.33
CA ARG A 82 10.18 18.71 30.49
C ARG A 82 9.83 19.94 31.31
N THR A 83 9.89 19.82 32.64
CA THR A 83 9.75 20.94 33.58
C THR A 83 11.14 21.42 34.02
N ASN A 84 11.30 22.72 34.22
CA ASN A 84 12.51 23.31 34.81
C ASN A 84 12.10 24.60 35.55
N SER A 85 12.50 24.74 36.81
CA SER A 85 12.20 25.90 37.67
C SER A 85 13.42 26.81 37.92
N SER A 86 14.55 26.57 37.25
CA SER A 86 15.76 27.39 37.39
C SER A 86 15.60 28.74 36.68
N TYR A 87 15.65 29.82 37.46
CA TYR A 87 15.68 31.22 37.01
C TYR A 87 17.11 31.79 36.91
N ASP A 88 18.10 31.03 37.39
CA ASP A 88 19.47 31.48 37.69
C ASP A 88 20.46 31.32 36.52
N GLY A 89 19.96 30.93 35.34
CA GLY A 89 20.73 30.82 34.10
C GLY A 89 21.79 29.70 34.05
N THR A 90 22.05 29.01 35.17
CA THR A 90 23.04 27.93 35.32
C THR A 90 22.53 26.57 34.82
N ASN A 91 21.25 26.26 35.04
CA ASN A 91 20.59 25.05 34.54
C ASN A 91 19.64 25.38 33.38
N ARG A 92 20.21 25.69 32.20
CA ARG A 92 19.43 26.00 31.00
C ARG A 92 18.68 24.78 30.47
N ARG A 93 17.51 25.02 29.87
CA ARG A 93 16.75 24.01 29.12
C ARG A 93 17.54 23.65 27.86
N ASN A 94 18.00 22.40 27.76
CA ASN A 94 18.58 21.86 26.53
C ASN A 94 17.48 21.10 25.77
N PRO A 95 17.00 21.62 24.63
CA PRO A 95 16.02 20.90 23.82
C PRO A 95 16.67 19.61 23.30
N LEU A 96 15.96 18.49 23.43
CA LEU A 96 16.36 17.23 22.83
C LEU A 96 15.94 17.24 21.36
N ASN A 97 16.83 16.79 20.49
CA ASN A 97 16.42 16.44 19.13
C ASN A 97 15.70 15.09 19.17
N VAL A 98 14.37 15.12 19.01
CA VAL A 98 13.50 13.93 19.03
C VAL A 98 13.22 13.37 17.64
N VAL A 99 13.82 13.95 16.59
CA VAL A 99 13.74 13.40 15.24
C VAL A 99 14.44 12.04 15.23
N ASP A 100 13.77 11.02 14.69
CA ASP A 100 14.36 9.69 14.52
C ASP A 100 15.75 9.82 13.83
N MET A 101 16.81 9.52 14.59
CA MET A 101 18.20 9.65 14.14
C MET A 101 18.66 8.45 13.29
N LYS A 102 17.80 7.46 13.05
CA LYS A 102 18.12 6.41 12.08
C LYS A 102 18.04 7.02 10.68
N ALA A 103 19.21 7.32 10.12
CA ALA A 103 19.36 7.75 8.74
C ALA A 103 18.80 6.68 7.79
N ARG A 104 17.52 6.81 7.44
CA ARG A 104 16.90 6.08 6.34
C ARG A 104 17.07 6.92 5.09
N ARG A 105 17.79 6.38 4.12
CA ARG A 105 17.98 7.02 2.83
C ARG A 105 16.98 6.46 1.85
N TYR A 106 16.38 7.34 1.06
CA TYR A 106 15.54 6.94 -0.06
C TYR A 106 16.35 7.03 -1.36
N GLU A 107 16.03 6.17 -2.31
CA GLU A 107 16.53 6.20 -3.68
C GLU A 107 15.33 6.05 -4.62
N CYS A 108 15.08 7.08 -5.43
CA CYS A 108 14.02 7.09 -6.41
C CYS A 108 14.52 6.41 -7.69
N GLU A 109 13.87 5.32 -8.08
CA GLU A 109 14.13 4.60 -9.32
C GLU A 109 12.99 4.84 -10.31
N GLN A 110 13.34 4.89 -11.60
CA GLN A 110 12.38 5.15 -12.66
C GLN A 110 11.52 3.92 -12.93
N VAL A 111 10.20 4.07 -12.83
CA VAL A 111 9.23 3.04 -13.23
C VAL A 111 8.33 3.61 -14.32
N ASN A 112 8.27 2.93 -15.46
CA ASN A 112 7.45 3.33 -16.60
C ASN A 112 6.13 2.55 -16.62
N TYR A 113 5.03 3.23 -16.94
CA TYR A 113 3.70 2.64 -17.02
C TYR A 113 3.16 2.77 -18.45
N ASP A 114 3.34 1.71 -19.24
CA ASP A 114 2.88 1.67 -20.63
C ASP A 114 1.55 0.91 -20.73
N THR A 115 0.54 1.55 -21.31
CA THR A 115 -0.76 0.91 -21.56
C THR A 115 -1.17 1.11 -23.02
N PHE A 116 -1.94 0.17 -23.55
CA PHE A 116 -2.57 0.31 -24.86
C PHE A 116 -4.07 0.07 -24.73
N ILE A 117 -4.85 0.80 -25.52
CA ILE A 117 -6.29 0.61 -25.64
C ILE A 117 -6.56 0.29 -27.10
N SER A 118 -7.24 -0.83 -27.36
CA SER A 118 -7.52 -1.26 -28.73
C SER A 118 -8.58 -0.36 -29.40
N TYR A 119 -8.53 -0.23 -30.72
CA TYR A 119 -9.53 0.56 -31.47
C TYR A 119 -10.98 0.17 -31.19
N PRO A 120 -11.36 -1.13 -31.11
CA PRO A 120 -12.73 -1.50 -30.75
C PRO A 120 -13.19 -1.02 -29.38
N GLN A 121 -12.26 -0.97 -28.40
CA GLN A 121 -12.56 -0.47 -27.05
C GLN A 121 -12.75 1.04 -27.06
N LEU A 122 -11.92 1.77 -27.82
CA LEU A 122 -12.08 3.22 -28.01
C LEU A 122 -13.42 3.53 -28.68
N ASP A 123 -13.81 2.76 -29.71
CA ASP A 123 -15.11 2.91 -30.38
C ASP A 123 -16.28 2.66 -29.43
N MET A 124 -16.19 1.62 -28.58
CA MET A 124 -17.22 1.34 -27.59
C MET A 124 -17.34 2.47 -26.55
N TRP A 125 -16.23 3.09 -26.16
CA TRP A 125 -16.23 4.16 -25.17
C TRP A 125 -16.64 5.51 -25.75
N ALA A 126 -16.40 5.75 -27.03
CA ALA A 126 -16.76 7.00 -27.71
C ALA A 126 -18.26 7.28 -27.72
N GLY A 127 -19.11 6.25 -27.53
CA GLY A 127 -20.55 6.42 -27.36
C GLY A 127 -20.97 7.06 -26.03
N HIS A 128 -20.05 7.20 -25.06
CA HIS A 128 -20.33 7.77 -23.76
C HIS A 128 -19.84 9.23 -23.63
N PRO A 129 -20.61 10.12 -22.97
CA PRO A 129 -20.25 11.53 -22.82
C PRO A 129 -19.04 11.76 -21.88
N ASP A 130 -18.61 10.75 -21.13
CA ASP A 130 -17.51 10.81 -20.15
C ASP A 130 -16.22 10.15 -20.65
N PHE A 131 -16.03 10.01 -21.96
CA PHE A 131 -14.92 9.31 -22.60
C PHE A 131 -13.54 9.67 -22.01
N GLN A 132 -13.18 10.95 -22.01
CA GLN A 132 -11.86 11.42 -21.56
C GLN A 132 -11.61 11.09 -20.09
N LEU A 133 -12.60 11.37 -19.24
CA LEU A 133 -12.51 11.14 -17.80
C LEU A 133 -12.46 9.65 -17.48
N ARG A 134 -13.18 8.82 -18.24
CA ARG A 134 -13.17 7.36 -18.12
C ARG A 134 -11.81 6.78 -18.44
N VAL A 135 -11.18 7.21 -19.55
CA VAL A 135 -9.82 6.79 -19.93
C VAL A 135 -8.82 7.18 -18.84
N SER A 136 -8.77 8.45 -18.45
CA SER A 136 -7.80 8.91 -17.44
C SER A 136 -7.99 8.26 -16.07
N ARG A 137 -9.24 8.08 -15.61
CA ARG A 137 -9.52 7.40 -14.33
C ARG A 137 -9.13 5.93 -14.36
N GLN A 138 -9.36 5.24 -15.48
CA GLN A 138 -8.98 3.84 -15.62
C GLN A 138 -7.46 3.67 -15.57
N ILE A 139 -6.71 4.54 -16.26
CA ILE A 139 -5.24 4.55 -16.21
C ILE A 139 -4.74 4.86 -14.80
N ALA A 140 -5.25 5.92 -14.16
CA ALA A 140 -4.85 6.31 -12.80
C ALA A 140 -5.13 5.20 -11.77
N ARG A 141 -6.26 4.49 -11.93
CA ARG A 141 -6.62 3.34 -11.10
C ARG A 141 -5.69 2.14 -11.32
N GLN A 142 -5.32 1.84 -12.57
CA GLN A 142 -4.40 0.75 -12.85
C GLN A 142 -3.02 1.04 -12.24
N VAL A 143 -2.50 2.26 -12.45
CA VAL A 143 -1.24 2.72 -11.83
C VAL A 143 -1.30 2.61 -10.29
N ALA A 144 -2.43 2.97 -9.68
CA ALA A 144 -2.62 2.82 -8.24
C ALA A 144 -2.57 1.35 -7.78
N LEU A 145 -3.23 0.44 -8.50
CA LEU A 145 -3.22 -0.99 -8.18
C LEU A 145 -1.82 -1.60 -8.35
N ASP A 146 -1.11 -1.21 -9.41
CA ASP A 146 0.25 -1.68 -9.68
C ASP A 146 1.22 -1.20 -8.59
N ARG A 147 1.09 0.07 -8.14
CA ARG A 147 1.85 0.59 -6.99
C ARG A 147 1.59 -0.18 -5.71
N ILE A 148 0.34 -0.53 -5.43
CA ILE A 148 0.01 -1.37 -4.26
C ILE A 148 0.64 -2.76 -4.41
N MET A 149 0.56 -3.35 -5.60
CA MET A 149 1.10 -4.68 -5.88
C MET A 149 2.62 -4.72 -5.69
N THR A 150 3.35 -3.77 -6.29
CA THR A 150 4.80 -3.61 -6.11
C THR A 150 5.14 -3.23 -4.68
N GLY A 151 4.38 -2.35 -4.03
CA GLY A 151 4.61 -1.97 -2.64
C GLY A 151 4.57 -3.15 -1.66
N PHE A 152 3.70 -4.14 -1.87
CA PHE A 152 3.64 -5.33 -1.02
C PHE A 152 4.53 -6.49 -1.46
N ASN A 153 4.74 -6.70 -2.77
CA ASN A 153 5.48 -7.87 -3.28
C ASN A 153 6.90 -7.56 -3.76
N GLY A 154 7.22 -6.28 -3.94
CA GLY A 154 8.49 -5.80 -4.47
C GLY A 154 9.68 -6.21 -3.62
N THR A 155 10.68 -6.82 -4.25
CA THR A 155 11.91 -7.33 -3.60
C THR A 155 13.16 -6.61 -4.05
N HIS A 156 13.24 -6.25 -5.34
CA HIS A 156 14.36 -5.56 -5.92
C HIS A 156 13.90 -4.80 -7.17
N HIS A 157 14.74 -3.88 -7.63
CA HIS A 157 14.57 -3.24 -8.92
C HIS A 157 15.50 -3.89 -9.93
N ALA A 158 14.93 -4.38 -11.02
CA ALA A 158 15.65 -4.88 -12.18
C ALA A 158 15.66 -3.82 -13.29
N GLU A 159 16.77 -3.68 -14.00
CA GLU A 159 16.87 -2.76 -15.15
C GLU A 159 15.91 -3.17 -16.28
N VAL A 160 15.65 -4.47 -16.43
CA VAL A 160 14.65 -5.03 -17.34
C VAL A 160 13.78 -6.02 -16.57
N SER A 161 12.55 -5.61 -16.24
CA SER A 161 11.58 -6.46 -15.54
C SER A 161 10.97 -7.52 -16.46
N ASP A 162 10.71 -8.72 -15.93
CA ASP A 162 10.08 -9.83 -16.63
C ASP A 162 8.78 -10.26 -15.94
N ILE A 163 7.65 -9.76 -16.45
CA ILE A 163 6.31 -10.07 -15.93
C ILE A 163 5.95 -11.57 -15.97
N LYS A 164 6.59 -12.37 -16.83
CA LYS A 164 6.32 -13.82 -16.88
C LYS A 164 7.00 -14.55 -15.73
N LYS A 165 8.19 -14.11 -15.33
CA LYS A 165 8.91 -14.67 -14.18
C LYS A 165 8.40 -14.12 -12.86
N HIS A 166 8.04 -12.84 -12.84
CA HIS A 166 7.55 -12.13 -11.67
C HIS A 166 6.14 -11.57 -11.92
N PRO A 167 5.10 -12.42 -11.92
CA PRO A 167 3.73 -12.01 -12.22
C PRO A 167 3.14 -11.06 -11.17
N ARG A 168 3.82 -10.88 -10.02
CA ARG A 168 3.43 -9.95 -8.95
C ARG A 168 4.26 -8.67 -8.90
N LEU A 169 4.97 -8.34 -9.98
CA LEU A 169 5.78 -7.13 -10.06
C LEU A 169 6.85 -7.07 -8.95
N GLU A 170 7.44 -8.22 -8.64
CA GLU A 170 8.41 -8.42 -7.55
C GLU A 170 9.78 -7.80 -7.88
N ASP A 171 10.05 -7.59 -9.16
CA ASP A 171 11.29 -7.10 -9.76
C ASP A 171 11.18 -5.64 -10.26
N VAL A 172 10.04 -4.98 -10.03
CA VAL A 172 9.80 -3.60 -10.46
C VAL A 172 10.47 -2.61 -9.53
N ASN A 173 10.31 -2.77 -8.22
CA ASN A 173 10.98 -1.96 -7.21
C ASN A 173 10.97 -2.67 -5.85
N LYS A 174 11.73 -2.19 -4.87
CA LYS A 174 11.66 -2.62 -3.47
C LYS A 174 10.36 -2.13 -2.82
N GLY A 175 9.60 -3.05 -2.27
CA GLY A 175 8.36 -2.76 -1.54
C GLY A 175 8.58 -2.58 -0.03
N TRP A 176 7.52 -2.15 0.67
CA TRP A 176 7.49 -1.93 2.12
C TRP A 176 7.98 -3.15 2.92
N LEU A 177 7.56 -4.36 2.51
CA LEU A 177 7.93 -5.58 3.22
C LEU A 177 9.43 -5.85 3.17
N GLN A 178 10.02 -5.63 2.00
CA GLN A 178 11.45 -5.85 1.81
C GLN A 178 12.27 -4.78 2.51
N ASP A 179 11.81 -3.53 2.45
CA ASP A 179 12.45 -2.42 3.14
C ASP A 179 12.54 -2.64 4.66
N ILE A 180 11.46 -3.14 5.28
CA ILE A 180 11.45 -3.52 6.70
C ILE A 180 12.45 -4.66 6.98
N ARG A 181 12.56 -5.66 6.10
CA ARG A 181 13.50 -6.78 6.27
C ARG A 181 14.96 -6.31 6.21
N ASP A 182 15.25 -5.37 5.32
CA ASP A 182 16.61 -4.87 5.08
C ASP A 182 17.03 -3.86 6.15
N GLN A 183 16.15 -2.90 6.49
CA GLN A 183 16.46 -1.80 7.41
C GLN A 183 16.19 -2.10 8.88
N ALA A 184 15.24 -2.98 9.19
CA ALA A 184 14.81 -3.29 10.55
C ALA A 184 14.53 -4.79 10.77
N PRO A 185 15.52 -5.68 10.55
CA PRO A 185 15.33 -7.12 10.70
C PRO A 185 14.87 -7.54 12.10
N GLN A 186 15.21 -6.78 13.14
CA GLN A 186 14.76 -7.01 14.51
C GLN A 186 13.25 -6.82 14.71
N ARG A 187 12.57 -6.12 13.80
CA ARG A 187 11.11 -5.94 13.80
C ARG A 187 10.38 -7.01 12.98
N VAL A 188 11.09 -8.00 12.46
CA VAL A 188 10.54 -9.10 11.66
C VAL A 188 10.58 -10.39 12.46
N MET A 189 9.41 -10.93 12.80
CA MET A 189 9.30 -12.27 13.35
C MET A 189 9.51 -13.33 12.27
N LYS A 190 10.62 -14.07 12.36
CA LYS A 190 10.91 -15.22 11.49
C LYS A 190 10.31 -16.50 12.07
N ASP A 191 9.95 -17.43 11.19
CA ASP A 191 9.57 -18.81 11.54
C ASP A 191 8.39 -18.97 12.51
N VAL A 192 7.47 -18.01 12.49
CA VAL A 192 6.20 -18.13 13.21
C VAL A 192 5.25 -19.10 12.52
N MET A 193 5.04 -20.24 13.14
CA MET A 193 3.97 -21.17 12.78
C MET A 193 2.74 -20.92 13.65
N LEU A 194 1.61 -20.60 13.02
CA LEU A 194 0.31 -20.65 13.68
C LEU A 194 -0.19 -22.10 13.72
N THR A 195 -0.93 -22.43 14.77
CA THR A 195 -1.65 -23.70 14.84
C THR A 195 -2.68 -23.74 13.72
N ALA A 196 -2.47 -24.63 12.75
CA ALA A 196 -3.40 -24.84 11.66
C ALA A 196 -4.54 -25.75 12.13
N ARG A 197 -5.77 -25.42 11.75
CA ARG A 197 -6.96 -26.20 12.06
C ARG A 197 -7.61 -26.72 10.79
N ASN A 198 -8.10 -27.95 10.85
CA ASN A 198 -8.90 -28.56 9.80
C ASN A 198 -10.29 -27.92 9.74
N MET A 199 -11.06 -28.20 8.68
CA MET A 199 -12.41 -27.65 8.50
C MET A 199 -13.41 -28.09 9.59
N ASP A 200 -13.11 -29.16 10.33
CA ASP A 200 -13.85 -29.66 11.49
C ASP A 200 -13.36 -29.06 12.83
N ASN A 201 -12.48 -28.06 12.77
CA ASN A 201 -11.85 -27.38 13.92
C ASN A 201 -10.91 -28.25 14.76
N SER A 202 -10.59 -29.47 14.29
CA SER A 202 -9.51 -30.28 14.86
C SER A 202 -8.14 -29.65 14.53
N VAL A 203 -7.16 -29.85 15.43
CA VAL A 203 -5.81 -29.31 15.23
C VAL A 203 -5.09 -30.15 14.16
N ALA A 204 -4.78 -29.52 13.02
CA ALA A 204 -4.05 -30.15 11.92
C ALA A 204 -2.54 -30.18 12.21
N TYR A 205 -2.01 -29.08 12.77
CA TYR A 205 -0.63 -28.99 13.23
C TYR A 205 -0.52 -27.97 14.37
N THR A 206 0.27 -28.28 15.40
CA THR A 206 0.50 -27.39 16.55
C THR A 206 1.62 -26.41 16.23
N GLY A 207 1.29 -25.14 16.07
CA GLY A 207 2.25 -24.05 15.91
C GLY A 207 2.66 -23.46 17.26
N ARG A 208 3.61 -22.52 17.24
CA ARG A 208 4.08 -21.81 18.44
C ARG A 208 2.98 -20.97 19.09
N TYR A 209 1.99 -20.53 18.31
CA TYR A 209 0.81 -19.83 18.80
C TYR A 209 -0.44 -20.65 18.50
N ALA A 210 -1.31 -20.76 19.51
CA ALA A 210 -2.59 -21.47 19.40
C ALA A 210 -3.61 -20.69 18.54
N ASN A 211 -3.60 -19.36 18.63
CA ASN A 211 -4.56 -18.46 17.98
C ASN A 211 -3.84 -17.30 17.28
N PRO A 212 -4.38 -16.76 16.17
CA PRO A 212 -3.84 -15.59 15.50
C PRO A 212 -3.84 -14.34 16.41
N ASP A 213 -4.81 -14.23 17.32
CA ASP A 213 -4.88 -13.12 18.28
C ASP A 213 -3.68 -13.09 19.22
N ALA A 214 -3.20 -14.26 19.65
CA ALA A 214 -2.04 -14.37 20.54
C ALA A 214 -0.76 -13.94 19.81
N LEU A 215 -0.62 -14.30 18.54
CA LEU A 215 0.50 -13.85 17.71
C LEU A 215 0.46 -12.33 17.53
N VAL A 216 -0.72 -11.77 17.26
CA VAL A 216 -0.86 -10.32 17.08
C VAL A 216 -0.50 -9.58 18.37
N GLN A 217 -0.97 -10.06 19.52
CA GLN A 217 -0.64 -9.45 20.81
C GLN A 217 0.85 -9.56 21.16
N ASP A 218 1.50 -10.68 20.87
CA ASP A 218 2.94 -10.82 21.10
C ASP A 218 3.77 -9.92 20.16
N ALA A 219 3.38 -9.82 18.89
CA ALA A 219 4.02 -8.89 17.95
C ALA A 219 3.87 -7.42 18.41
N ARG A 220 2.70 -7.03 18.91
CA ARG A 220 2.45 -5.69 19.49
C ARG A 220 3.36 -5.42 20.68
N SER A 221 3.50 -6.40 21.58
CA SER A 221 4.28 -6.29 22.81
C SER A 221 5.79 -6.26 22.57
N SER A 222 6.28 -7.08 21.63
CA SER A 222 7.72 -7.36 21.48
C SER A 222 8.41 -6.59 20.34
N LEU A 223 7.70 -6.25 19.26
CA LEU A 223 8.31 -5.66 18.05
C LEU A 223 8.16 -4.15 17.97
N LEU A 224 7.10 -3.60 18.58
CA LEU A 224 6.84 -2.16 18.59
C LEU A 224 7.58 -1.50 19.75
N ASP A 225 8.07 -0.28 19.49
CA ASP A 225 8.63 0.53 20.56
C ASP A 225 7.52 0.97 21.53
N GLU A 226 7.85 1.15 22.81
CA GLU A 226 6.88 1.36 23.90
C GLU A 226 5.83 2.45 23.61
N TRP A 227 6.24 3.53 22.98
CA TRP A 227 5.40 4.69 22.65
C TRP A 227 4.38 4.41 21.53
N HIS A 228 4.62 3.40 20.70
CA HIS A 228 3.70 2.96 19.64
C HIS A 228 2.77 1.83 20.08
N LYS A 229 3.04 1.19 21.22
CA LYS A 229 2.23 0.05 21.68
C LYS A 229 0.81 0.46 22.01
N ASP A 230 0.59 1.67 22.50
CA ASP A 230 -0.72 2.18 22.91
C ASP A 230 -1.32 3.17 21.90
N ALA A 231 -0.76 3.23 20.69
CA ALA A 231 -1.30 4.05 19.61
C ALA A 231 -2.71 3.53 19.21
N ASP A 232 -3.65 4.45 19.04
CA ASP A 232 -5.05 4.17 18.73
C ASP A 232 -5.30 3.91 17.23
N ASP A 233 -4.32 4.23 16.38
CA ASP A 233 -4.36 4.10 14.93
C ASP A 233 -3.67 2.83 14.39
N LEU A 234 -3.37 1.87 15.28
CA LEU A 234 -2.70 0.62 14.92
C LEU A 234 -3.65 -0.34 14.18
N VAL A 235 -3.20 -0.83 13.03
CA VAL A 235 -3.99 -1.72 12.16
C VAL A 235 -3.18 -2.96 11.78
N VAL A 236 -3.87 -4.10 11.68
CA VAL A 236 -3.29 -5.35 11.18
C VAL A 236 -3.55 -5.45 9.67
N ILE A 237 -2.49 -5.50 8.86
CA ILE A 237 -2.62 -5.74 7.42
C ILE A 237 -2.41 -7.21 7.13
N MET A 238 -3.34 -7.80 6.38
CA MET A 238 -3.22 -9.19 5.93
C MET A 238 -3.95 -9.47 4.61
N GLY A 239 -3.58 -10.57 3.97
CA GLY A 239 -4.26 -11.06 2.77
C GLY A 239 -5.61 -11.71 3.07
N ARG A 240 -6.56 -11.57 2.13
CA ARG A 240 -7.90 -12.17 2.22
C ARG A 240 -7.89 -13.68 2.43
N ASN A 241 -6.97 -14.39 1.78
CA ASN A 241 -6.89 -15.85 1.88
C ASN A 241 -6.52 -16.32 3.29
N LEU A 242 -5.57 -15.64 3.95
CA LEU A 242 -5.18 -15.93 5.33
C LEU A 242 -6.30 -15.59 6.31
N PHE A 243 -6.98 -14.46 6.10
CA PHE A 243 -8.13 -14.09 6.91
C PHE A 243 -9.25 -15.15 6.85
N ASN A 244 -9.55 -15.66 5.65
CA ASN A 244 -10.56 -16.70 5.46
C ASN A 244 -10.12 -18.03 6.06
N SER A 245 -8.87 -18.46 5.86
CA SER A 245 -8.39 -19.75 6.39
C SER A 245 -8.41 -19.80 7.92
N LEU A 246 -8.20 -18.66 8.59
CA LEU A 246 -8.29 -18.57 10.05
C LEU A 246 -9.74 -18.64 10.57
N ARG A 247 -10.71 -18.18 9.79
CA ARG A 247 -12.12 -18.06 10.24
C ARG A 247 -13.01 -19.21 9.83
N LEU A 248 -12.81 -19.79 8.66
CA LEU A 248 -13.66 -20.87 8.14
C LEU A 248 -13.79 -22.07 9.11
N PRO A 249 -12.71 -22.56 9.75
CA PRO A 249 -12.81 -23.63 10.76
C PRO A 249 -13.70 -23.25 11.96
N VAL A 250 -13.58 -22.01 12.44
CA VAL A 250 -14.38 -21.50 13.57
C VAL A 250 -15.85 -21.43 13.18
N LEU A 251 -16.16 -20.89 12.01
CA LEU A 251 -17.53 -20.78 11.50
C LEU A 251 -18.18 -22.16 11.32
N ASN A 252 -17.45 -23.12 10.77
CA ASN A 252 -17.93 -24.49 10.63
C ASN A 252 -18.21 -25.14 11.99
N SER A 253 -17.35 -24.94 12.98
CA SER A 253 -17.57 -25.50 14.32
C SER A 253 -18.81 -24.95 15.02
N ILE A 254 -19.10 -23.65 14.83
CA ILE A 254 -20.31 -23.01 15.36
C ILE A 254 -21.55 -23.54 14.66
N SER A 255 -21.49 -23.70 13.34
CA SER A 255 -22.58 -24.27 12.53
C SER A 255 -22.91 -25.72 12.88
N MET A 256 -21.93 -26.51 13.33
CA MET A 256 -22.14 -27.91 13.69
C MET A 256 -22.74 -28.10 15.09
N GLN A 257 -22.67 -27.10 15.99
CA GLN A 257 -23.03 -27.26 17.40
C GLN A 257 -24.38 -26.65 17.79
N ASN A 258 -25.02 -25.79 16.98
CA ASN A 258 -26.26 -25.09 17.36
C ASN A 258 -27.27 -24.93 16.20
N ALA A 259 -28.56 -25.18 16.44
CA ALA A 259 -29.63 -25.02 15.44
C ALA A 259 -29.97 -23.54 15.09
N ASN A 260 -29.57 -22.59 15.95
CA ASN A 260 -29.66 -21.13 15.71
C ASN A 260 -28.28 -20.52 15.31
N ALA A 261 -27.32 -21.36 14.92
CA ALA A 261 -25.95 -20.95 14.62
C ALA A 261 -25.83 -19.98 13.44
N GLU A 262 -26.73 -20.01 12.46
CA GLU A 262 -26.61 -19.16 11.26
C GLU A 262 -26.73 -17.66 11.58
N LEU A 263 -27.58 -17.29 12.54
CA LEU A 263 -27.78 -15.90 12.96
C LEU A 263 -26.58 -15.38 13.78
N LEU A 264 -26.01 -16.23 14.65
CA LEU A 264 -24.86 -15.88 15.48
C LEU A 264 -23.55 -15.88 14.66
N ALA A 265 -23.38 -16.84 13.75
CA ALA A 265 -22.28 -16.90 12.80
C ALA A 265 -22.35 -15.72 11.81
N GLY A 266 -23.53 -15.37 11.31
CA GLY A 266 -23.75 -14.18 10.49
C GLY A 266 -23.36 -12.88 11.20
N GLN A 267 -23.73 -12.73 12.48
CA GLN A 267 -23.32 -11.58 13.29
C GLN A 267 -21.82 -11.56 13.63
N LEU A 268 -21.17 -12.70 13.82
CA LEU A 268 -19.71 -12.79 14.03
C LEU A 268 -18.91 -12.48 12.75
N ILE A 269 -19.38 -12.92 11.58
CA ILE A 269 -18.75 -12.63 10.28
C ILE A 269 -18.77 -11.12 9.98
N VAL A 270 -19.87 -10.45 10.34
CA VAL A 270 -20.08 -9.02 10.07
C VAL A 270 -19.47 -8.12 11.17
N SER A 271 -19.52 -8.53 12.45
CA SER A 271 -19.21 -7.62 13.58
C SER A 271 -17.74 -7.49 13.93
N THR A 272 -16.86 -8.39 13.52
CA THR A 272 -15.44 -8.29 13.90
C THR A 272 -14.61 -8.36 12.65
N ARG A 273 -14.14 -7.24 12.11
CA ARG A 273 -12.91 -7.25 11.30
C ARG A 273 -11.71 -7.00 12.22
N THR A 274 -11.72 -7.59 13.41
CA THR A 274 -10.68 -7.40 14.41
C THR A 274 -9.93 -8.70 14.66
N ILE A 275 -8.62 -8.60 14.87
CA ILE A 275 -7.75 -9.69 15.36
C ILE A 275 -6.87 -9.08 16.44
N GLY A 276 -6.80 -9.72 17.60
CA GLY A 276 -6.04 -9.24 18.75
C GLY A 276 -6.51 -7.86 19.25
N GLY A 277 -7.77 -7.51 19.05
CA GLY A 277 -8.33 -6.20 19.44
C GLY A 277 -7.94 -5.04 18.52
N LEU A 278 -7.31 -5.31 17.37
CA LEU A 278 -6.96 -4.32 16.34
C LEU A 278 -7.81 -4.54 15.10
N ASP A 279 -8.13 -3.46 14.39
CA ASP A 279 -8.82 -3.52 13.10
C ASP A 279 -7.92 -4.17 12.04
N VAL A 280 -8.54 -4.95 11.15
CA VAL A 280 -7.89 -5.68 10.06
C VAL A 280 -8.17 -4.98 8.74
N TYR A 281 -7.11 -4.57 8.06
CA TYR A 281 -7.17 -4.09 6.70
C TYR A 281 -6.79 -5.20 5.71
N LEU A 282 -7.69 -5.47 4.78
CA LEU A 282 -7.48 -6.46 3.72
C LEU A 282 -6.90 -5.77 2.49
N ALA A 283 -5.58 -5.73 2.41
CA ALA A 283 -4.88 -5.17 1.26
C ALA A 283 -5.03 -6.08 0.03
N PRO A 284 -5.32 -5.53 -1.16
CA PRO A 284 -5.27 -6.31 -2.40
C PRO A 284 -3.83 -6.71 -2.71
N PHE A 285 -3.66 -7.85 -3.37
CA PHE A 285 -2.36 -8.40 -3.80
C PHE A 285 -1.34 -8.69 -2.68
N PHE A 286 -1.76 -8.66 -1.42
CA PHE A 286 -0.89 -9.02 -0.30
C PHE A 286 -0.32 -10.44 -0.48
N PRO A 287 0.96 -10.70 -0.17
CA PRO A 287 1.58 -11.99 -0.35
C PRO A 287 0.78 -13.09 0.35
N GLY A 288 0.24 -14.01 -0.44
CA GLY A 288 -0.42 -15.19 0.06
C GLY A 288 0.61 -16.21 0.53
N SER A 289 1.02 -16.14 1.80
CA SER A 289 1.64 -17.28 2.47
C SER A 289 0.61 -17.97 3.36
N VAL A 290 0.56 -19.30 3.28
CA VAL A 290 -0.20 -20.17 4.20
C VAL A 290 0.36 -20.08 5.63
N ASN A 291 1.55 -19.48 5.77
CA ASN A 291 2.23 -19.27 7.05
C ASN A 291 2.21 -17.78 7.41
N ALA A 292 1.91 -17.45 8.67
CA ALA A 292 1.67 -16.11 9.18
C ALA A 292 2.91 -15.18 9.25
N HIS A 293 3.95 -15.45 8.46
CA HIS A 293 5.20 -14.68 8.40
C HIS A 293 5.05 -13.23 7.91
N HIS A 294 3.85 -12.82 7.49
CA HIS A 294 3.59 -11.51 6.88
C HIS A 294 2.49 -10.73 7.61
N LEU A 295 2.22 -10.99 8.89
CA LEU A 295 1.40 -10.08 9.68
C LEU A 295 2.22 -8.83 9.99
N ILE A 296 1.85 -7.71 9.39
CA ILE A 296 2.39 -6.41 9.77
C ILE A 296 1.40 -5.71 10.68
N GLN A 297 1.90 -5.31 11.84
CA GLN A 297 1.28 -4.31 12.69
C GLN A 297 2.08 -3.04 12.54
N GLN A 298 1.50 -2.07 11.87
CA GLN A 298 2.03 -0.71 11.83
C GLN A 298 0.87 0.26 11.93
N PRO A 299 1.09 1.43 12.56
CA PRO A 299 0.16 2.52 12.39
C PRO A 299 0.06 2.80 10.88
N VAL A 300 -1.14 3.07 10.40
CA VAL A 300 -1.39 3.29 8.97
C VAL A 300 -0.49 4.44 8.43
N GLY A 301 -0.12 5.39 9.29
CA GLY A 301 0.83 6.47 8.98
C GLY A 301 2.29 6.02 8.81
N LEU A 302 2.72 4.91 9.42
CA LEU A 302 4.14 4.46 9.44
C LEU A 302 4.53 3.63 8.21
N LEU A 303 3.56 2.99 7.54
CA LEU A 303 3.79 2.31 6.26
C LEU A 303 4.20 3.29 5.17
N ALA A 304 3.88 4.57 5.36
CA ALA A 304 4.28 5.65 4.48
C ALA A 304 5.76 6.06 4.61
N GLU A 305 6.50 5.47 5.55
CA GLU A 305 7.94 5.73 5.69
C GLU A 305 8.80 4.92 4.72
N GLY A 306 8.24 3.85 4.12
CA GLY A 306 8.92 3.06 3.10
C GLY A 306 8.67 3.63 1.71
N VAL A 307 9.58 4.51 1.29
CA VAL A 307 10.05 4.70 -0.10
C VAL A 307 8.95 4.71 -1.20
N HIS A 308 7.98 5.61 -1.10
CA HIS A 308 7.32 6.15 -2.29
C HIS A 308 7.60 7.65 -2.38
N ALA A 309 8.89 7.94 -2.54
CA ALA A 309 9.36 9.21 -3.06
C ALA A 309 9.33 9.08 -4.59
N SER A 310 8.48 9.85 -5.26
CA SER A 310 8.58 10.04 -6.71
C SER A 310 9.43 11.28 -6.94
N SER A 311 10.58 11.11 -7.62
CA SER A 311 11.43 12.22 -8.01
C SER A 311 10.79 12.98 -9.18
N HIS A 312 10.66 14.29 -9.04
CA HIS A 312 10.27 15.20 -10.11
C HIS A 312 11.45 15.44 -11.06
N GLU A 313 11.78 14.46 -11.91
CA GLU A 313 12.67 14.72 -13.05
C GLU A 313 11.89 14.63 -14.37
N GLY A 314 11.62 15.84 -14.88
CA GLY A 314 11.72 16.31 -16.27
C GLY A 314 11.43 15.36 -17.41
#